data_AF-A0A930UA55-F1
#
_entry.id   AF-A0A930UA55-F1
#
_cell.length_a   1.000
_cell.length_b   1.000
_cell.length_c   1.000
_cell.angle_alpha   90.00
_cell.angle_beta   90.00
_cell.angle_gamma   90.00
#
_symmetry.space_group_name_H-M   'P 1'
#
loop_
_entity.id
_entity.type
_entity.pdbx_description
1 polymer ?
#
loop_
_entity_poly.entity_id
_entity_poly.type
_entity_poly.pdbx_seq_one_letter_code
_entity_poly.pdbx_strand_id
1 'polypeptide(L)'
;MMEKEVESILKNTNKCCANALNKWDKYLNDYENYVKEYIKDYKKSLKGNLVSLSKYPYMKAKSEALCEQLNDAQNKSLLTKKQLKRISKIQTKML
;
A
#
# COMPACT_ATOMS: atom_id res chain seq x y z
N MET A 1 37.02 11.14 -18.85
CA MET A 1 35.98 12.11 -18.39
C MET A 1 34.58 11.51 -18.52
N MET A 2 34.23 10.87 -19.65
CA MET A 2 32.93 10.22 -19.88
C MET A 2 32.57 9.09 -18.90
N GLU A 3 33.52 8.26 -18.45
CA GLU A 3 33.20 7.12 -17.56
C GLU A 3 32.69 7.55 -16.18
N LYS A 4 33.18 8.68 -15.64
CA LYS A 4 32.73 9.21 -14.34
C LYS A 4 31.32 9.79 -14.40
N GLU A 5 30.90 10.34 -15.54
CA GLU A 5 29.53 10.81 -15.75
C GLU A 5 28.55 9.64 -15.88
N VAL A 6 28.95 8.57 -16.59
CA VAL A 6 28.13 7.35 -16.71
C VAL A 6 27.93 6.67 -15.35
N GLU A 7 28.98 6.56 -14.52
CA GLU A 7 28.86 6.03 -13.15
C GLU A 7 27.98 6.89 -12.25
N SER A 8 28.05 8.23 -12.39
CA SER A 8 27.21 9.17 -11.65
C SER A 8 25.72 9.02 -12.01
N ILE A 9 25.42 8.86 -13.31
CA ILE A 9 24.06 8.65 -13.80
C ILE A 9 23.51 7.30 -13.32
N LEU A 10 24.30 6.22 -13.38
CA LEU A 10 23.92 4.88 -12.88
C LEU A 10 23.68 4.85 -11.36
N LYS A 11 24.48 5.58 -10.58
CA LYS A 11 24.25 5.72 -9.13
C LYS A 11 22.97 6.48 -8.82
N ASN A 12 22.66 7.53 -9.57
CA ASN A 12 21.45 8.33 -9.34
C ASN A 12 20.17 7.60 -9.78
N THR A 13 20.20 6.87 -10.89
CA THR A 13 19.06 6.02 -11.30
C THR A 13 18.79 4.91 -10.29
N ASN A 14 19.83 4.21 -9.82
CA ASN A 14 19.67 3.17 -8.79
C ASN A 14 19.11 3.72 -7.46
N LYS A 15 19.51 4.93 -7.04
CA LYS A 15 19.00 5.58 -5.83
C LYS A 15 17.52 5.98 -5.96
N CYS A 16 17.10 6.46 -7.13
CA CYS A 16 15.71 6.84 -7.40
C CYS A 16 14.78 5.61 -7.43
N CYS A 17 15.20 4.53 -8.10
CA CYS A 17 14.43 3.29 -8.19
C CYS A 17 14.31 2.56 -6.84
N ALA A 18 15.35 2.57 -6.01
CA ALA A 18 15.32 1.96 -4.68
C ALA A 18 14.35 2.68 -3.73
N ASN A 19 14.34 4.02 -3.74
CA ASN A 19 13.41 4.80 -2.92
C ASN A 19 11.95 4.66 -3.40
N ALA A 20 11.73 4.60 -4.71
CA ALA A 20 10.41 4.37 -5.28
C ALA A 20 9.86 2.97 -4.93
N LEU A 21 10.72 1.93 -4.97
CA LEU A 21 10.36 0.57 -4.56
C LEU A 21 9.92 0.51 -3.09
N ASN A 22 10.68 1.18 -2.22
CA ASN A 22 10.42 1.25 -0.78
C ASN A 22 9.09 1.96 -0.46
N LYS A 23 8.77 3.05 -1.18
CA LYS A 23 7.51 3.79 -0.97
C LYS A 23 6.29 2.89 -1.13
N TRP A 24 6.23 2.10 -2.20
CA TRP A 24 5.06 1.25 -2.47
C TRP A 24 4.96 0.09 -1.47
N ASP A 25 6.08 -0.44 -1.00
CA ASP A 25 6.07 -1.45 0.06
C ASP A 25 5.52 -0.90 1.38
N LYS A 26 5.86 0.36 1.72
CA LYS A 26 5.25 1.05 2.86
C LYS A 26 3.73 1.21 2.67
N TYR A 27 3.30 1.68 1.51
CA TYR A 27 1.87 1.86 1.22
C TYR A 27 1.10 0.55 1.32
N LEU A 28 1.70 -0.56 0.86
CA LEU A 28 1.11 -1.89 1.00
C LEU A 28 1.02 -2.37 2.45
N ASN A 29 2.04 -2.07 3.27
CA ASN A 29 1.99 -2.40 4.70
C ASN A 29 0.90 -1.60 5.42
N ASP A 30 0.80 -0.30 5.12
CA ASP A 30 -0.22 0.57 5.68
C ASP A 30 -1.61 0.11 5.22
N TYR A 31 -1.78 -0.18 3.92
CA TYR A 31 -3.02 -0.70 3.35
C TYR A 31 -3.43 -1.99 4.06
N GLU A 32 -2.54 -2.99 4.14
CA GLU A 32 -2.79 -4.26 4.82
C GLU A 32 -3.21 -4.06 6.30
N ASN A 33 -2.57 -3.12 7.00
CA ASN A 33 -2.90 -2.81 8.39
C ASN A 33 -4.29 -2.17 8.53
N TYR A 34 -4.63 -1.19 7.68
CA TYR A 34 -5.96 -0.58 7.70
C TYR A 34 -7.06 -1.58 7.36
N VAL A 35 -6.85 -2.47 6.38
CA VAL A 35 -7.79 -3.56 6.08
C VAL A 35 -7.98 -4.48 7.28
N LYS A 36 -6.88 -4.85 7.94
CA LYS A 36 -6.93 -5.74 9.12
C LYS A 36 -7.71 -5.11 10.27
N GLU A 37 -7.45 -3.85 10.59
CA GLU A 37 -8.16 -3.15 11.67
C GLU A 37 -9.61 -2.85 11.29
N TYR A 38 -9.91 -2.53 10.01
CA TYR A 38 -11.28 -2.44 9.51
C TYR A 38 -12.07 -3.72 9.75
N ILE A 39 -11.56 -4.88 9.32
CA ILE A 39 -12.25 -6.17 9.48
C ILE A 39 -12.45 -6.49 10.97
N LYS A 40 -11.44 -6.21 11.79
CA LYS A 40 -11.47 -6.45 13.24
C LYS A 40 -12.52 -5.59 13.94
N ASP A 41 -12.53 -4.28 13.70
CA ASP A 41 -13.50 -3.38 14.32
C ASP A 41 -14.90 -3.59 13.75
N TYR A 42 -15.04 -3.90 12.47
CA TYR A 42 -16.33 -4.29 11.88
C TYR A 42 -16.92 -5.52 12.57
N LYS A 43 -16.14 -6.59 12.76
CA LYS A 43 -16.61 -7.80 13.47
C LYS A 43 -17.00 -7.52 14.92
N LYS A 44 -16.31 -6.58 15.58
CA LYS A 44 -16.65 -6.17 16.96
C LYS A 44 -17.89 -5.28 17.01
N SER A 45 -18.08 -4.41 16.02
CA SER A 45 -19.27 -3.53 15.97
C SER A 45 -20.54 -4.35 15.77
N LEU A 46 -20.49 -5.42 14.96
CA LEU A 46 -21.59 -6.39 14.83
C LEU A 46 -21.97 -7.07 16.16
N LYS A 47 -21.06 -7.11 17.13
CA LYS A 47 -21.29 -7.63 18.48
C LYS A 47 -21.71 -6.54 19.48
N GLY A 48 -22.06 -5.34 19.00
CA GLY A 48 -22.48 -4.21 19.84
C GLY A 48 -21.35 -3.37 20.44
N ASN A 49 -20.09 -3.55 20.01
CA ASN A 49 -18.99 -2.71 20.51
C ASN A 49 -19.06 -1.29 19.89
N LEU A 50 -19.50 -0.32 20.70
CA LEU A 50 -19.67 1.08 20.26
C LEU A 50 -18.34 1.75 19.87
N VAL A 51 -17.23 1.43 20.54
CA VAL A 51 -15.92 1.99 20.18
C VAL A 51 -15.51 1.54 18.79
N SER A 52 -15.69 0.25 18.49
CA SER A 52 -15.40 -0.30 17.17
C SER A 52 -16.40 0.18 16.12
N LEU A 53 -17.68 0.40 16.47
CA LEU A 53 -18.70 1.00 15.60
C LEU A 53 -18.24 2.38 15.07
N SER A 54 -17.62 3.19 15.93
CA SER A 54 -17.09 4.50 15.55
C SER A 54 -15.77 4.42 14.77
N LYS A 55 -14.97 3.37 14.98
CA LYS A 55 -13.61 3.23 14.39
C LYS A 55 -13.58 2.58 13.02
N TYR A 56 -14.39 1.55 12.78
CA TYR A 56 -14.33 0.81 11.52
C TYR A 56 -14.55 1.70 10.28
N PRO A 57 -15.41 2.75 10.28
CA PRO A 57 -15.59 3.62 9.12
C PRO A 57 -14.30 4.39 8.76
N TYR A 58 -13.57 4.85 9.79
CA TYR A 58 -12.29 5.53 9.58
C TYR A 58 -11.24 4.60 8.98
N MET A 59 -11.13 3.38 9.49
CA MET A 59 -10.19 2.37 8.96
C MET A 59 -10.55 1.99 7.51
N LYS A 60 -11.84 1.86 7.22
CA LYS A 60 -12.35 1.63 5.87
C LYS A 60 -11.91 2.74 4.92
N ALA A 61 -12.21 4.01 5.25
CA ALA A 61 -11.86 5.16 4.42
C ALA A 61 -10.35 5.27 4.15
N LYS A 62 -9.51 5.01 5.17
CA LYS A 62 -8.05 4.98 5.00
C LYS A 62 -7.59 3.86 4.08
N SER A 63 -8.20 2.68 4.18
CA SER A 63 -7.89 1.56 3.29
C SER A 63 -8.31 1.82 1.83
N GLU A 64 -9.45 2.48 1.62
CA GLU A 64 -9.95 2.84 0.28
C GLU A 64 -9.04 3.88 -0.39
N ALA A 65 -8.64 4.93 0.34
CA ALA A 65 -7.72 5.93 -0.18
C ALA A 65 -6.34 5.34 -0.59
N LEU A 66 -5.81 4.39 0.18
CA LEU A 66 -4.58 3.69 -0.18
C LEU A 66 -4.79 2.74 -1.37
N CYS A 67 -5.95 2.10 -1.47
CA CYS A 67 -6.31 1.26 -2.61
C CYS A 67 -6.32 2.08 -3.90
N GLU A 68 -6.91 3.27 -3.89
CA GLU A 68 -6.90 4.21 -5.02
C GLU A 68 -5.47 4.60 -5.42
N GLN A 69 -4.62 4.97 -4.45
CA GLN A 69 -3.22 5.32 -4.72
C GLN A 69 -2.41 4.15 -5.31
N LEU A 70 -2.69 2.93 -4.87
CA LEU A 70 -2.06 1.72 -5.40
C LEU A 70 -2.58 1.37 -6.81
N ASN A 71 -3.87 1.59 -7.08
CA ASN A 71 -4.45 1.42 -8.42
C ASN A 71 -3.85 2.43 -9.41
N ASP A 72 -3.68 3.69 -9.00
CA ASP A 72 -2.99 4.70 -9.81
C ASP A 72 -1.55 4.31 -10.12
N ALA A 73 -0.84 3.77 -9.12
CA ALA A 73 0.52 3.27 -9.28
C ALA A 73 0.57 2.08 -10.25
N GLN A 74 -0.39 1.15 -10.13
CA GLN A 74 -0.54 0.02 -11.04
C GLN A 74 -0.79 0.50 -12.48
N ASN A 75 -1.71 1.44 -12.69
CA ASN A 75 -2.03 2.00 -14.00
C ASN A 75 -0.81 2.68 -14.65
N LYS A 76 0.08 3.26 -13.83
CA LYS A 76 1.35 3.86 -14.26
C LYS A 76 2.50 2.86 -14.36
N SER A 77 2.25 1.55 -14.19
CA SER A 77 3.26 0.49 -14.19
C SER A 77 4.41 0.70 -13.18
N LEU A 78 4.10 1.34 -12.04
CA LEU A 78 5.08 1.64 -10.98
C LEU A 78 5.24 0.51 -9.95
N LEU A 79 4.43 -0.55 -10.06
CA LEU A 79 4.41 -1.66 -9.13
C LEU A 79 5.05 -2.92 -9.72
N THR A 80 5.76 -3.65 -8.87
CA THR A 80 6.31 -4.96 -9.23
C THR A 80 5.24 -6.05 -9.19
N LYS A 81 5.49 -7.17 -9.87
CA LYS A 81 4.63 -8.38 -9.81
C LYS A 81 4.39 -8.85 -8.36
N LYS A 82 5.40 -8.76 -7.48
CA LYS A 82 5.29 -9.14 -6.06
C LYS A 82 4.32 -8.22 -5.32
N GLN A 83 4.37 -6.92 -5.60
CA GLN A 83 3.49 -5.91 -5.01
C GLN A 83 2.05 -6.08 -5.50
N LEU A 84 1.83 -6.32 -6.80
CA LEU A 84 0.50 -6.64 -7.34
C LEU A 84 -0.10 -7.89 -6.69
N LYS A 85 0.69 -8.96 -6.51
CA LYS A 85 0.25 -10.16 -5.79
C LYS A 85 -0.14 -9.88 -4.33
N ARG A 86 0.56 -8.95 -3.65
CA ARG A 86 0.17 -8.50 -2.30
C ARG A 86 -1.17 -7.76 -2.33
N ILE A 87 -1.40 -6.87 -3.29
CA ILE A 87 -2.67 -6.14 -3.44
C ILE A 87 -3.82 -7.14 -3.56
N SER A 88 -3.74 -8.08 -4.50
CA SER A 88 -4.80 -9.08 -4.69
C SER A 88 -5.04 -9.90 -3.42
N LYS A 89 -3.98 -10.32 -2.72
CA LYS A 89 -4.10 -11.06 -1.45
C LYS A 89 -4.80 -10.25 -0.35
N ILE A 90 -4.58 -8.94 -0.29
CA ILE A 90 -5.24 -8.06 0.67
C ILE A 90 -6.71 -7.89 0.30
N GLN A 91 -7.03 -7.67 -0.98
CA GLN A 91 -8.41 -7.53 -1.47
C GLN A 91 -9.25 -8.78 -1.21
N THR A 92 -8.70 -9.99 -1.37
CA THR A 92 -9.41 -11.24 -1.02
C THR A 92 -9.78 -11.32 0.47
N LYS A 93 -9.09 -10.62 1.38
CA LYS A 93 -9.46 -10.61 2.81
C LYS A 93 -10.72 -9.80 3.10
N MET A 94 -11.13 -8.92 2.18
CA MET A 94 -12.33 -8.10 2.33
C MET A 94 -13.60 -8.78 1.80
N LEU A 95 -13.46 -9.81 0.96
CA LEU A 95 -14.56 -10.67 0.49
C LEU A 95 -14.96 -11.65 1.60
#